data_AF-A0A6L8GC48-F1
#
_entry.id   AF-A0A6L8GC48-F1
#
_cell.length_a   1.000
_cell.length_b   1.000
_cell.length_c   1.000
_cell.angle_alpha   90.00
_cell.angle_beta   90.00
_cell.angle_gamma   90.00
#
_symmetry.space_group_name_H-M   'P 1'
#
loop_
_entity.id
_entity.type
_entity.pdbx_description
1 polymer ?
#
loop_
_entity_poly.entity_id
_entity_poly.type
_entity_poly.pdbx_seq_one_letter_code
_entity_poly.pdbx_strand_id
1 'polypeptide(L)'
;MPQNVVLSIDQDTGEKTINPDVIPVIGETTFNCPADPGGKSWQATAYSPRTQALYLPLVEFCSNTTVNPLDPGEIYTGGGRQTYSRVPVPDSDGNIGRVDAINLNDRSTMWSYRQRPPVTSSTLPTGGGLVFVGSLDRKFMAFDDETGEKLWESGRLTNSLESFPITYTANGKQYVAITANFASGLGRLASLTPEVRLPSNDPIALYVFALPD
;
A
#
# COMPACT_ATOMS: atom_id res chain seq x y z
N MET A 1 -9.36 -6.45 5.51
CA MET A 1 -8.99 -5.14 6.10
C MET A 1 -10.22 -4.56 6.79
N PRO A 2 -10.14 -4.24 8.08
CA PRO A 2 -11.25 -3.60 8.79
C PRO A 2 -11.48 -2.19 8.21
N GLN A 3 -12.75 -1.85 7.99
CA GLN A 3 -13.13 -0.53 7.53
C GLN A 3 -14.47 -0.09 8.15
N ASN A 4 -14.63 1.20 8.39
CA ASN A 4 -15.85 1.78 8.97
C ASN A 4 -16.37 3.00 8.22
N VAL A 5 -15.84 3.30 7.03
CA VAL A 5 -16.20 4.49 6.23
C VAL A 5 -17.39 4.22 5.31
N VAL A 6 -17.51 2.99 4.80
CA VAL A 6 -18.59 2.56 3.90
C VAL A 6 -19.43 1.50 4.61
N LEU A 7 -20.72 1.75 4.81
CA LEU A 7 -21.63 0.78 5.44
C LEU A 7 -22.03 -0.35 4.49
N SER A 8 -22.30 0.01 3.22
CA SER A 8 -22.69 -0.94 2.20
C SER A 8 -22.36 -0.42 0.80
N ILE A 9 -22.32 -1.35 -0.16
CA ILE A 9 -22.19 -1.06 -1.59
C ILE A 9 -23.30 -1.80 -2.30
N ASP A 10 -24.11 -1.09 -3.07
CA ASP A 10 -25.11 -1.67 -3.96
C ASP A 10 -24.41 -2.51 -5.04
N GLN A 11 -24.79 -3.77 -5.19
CA GLN A 11 -24.05 -4.71 -6.05
C GLN A 11 -24.31 -4.51 -7.54
N ASP A 12 -25.41 -3.84 -7.91
CA ASP A 12 -25.80 -3.64 -9.31
C ASP A 12 -25.27 -2.31 -9.85
N THR A 13 -25.33 -1.26 -9.03
CA THR A 13 -24.98 0.12 -9.38
C THR A 13 -23.59 0.53 -8.90
N GLY A 14 -23.07 -0.12 -7.86
CA GLY A 14 -21.84 0.28 -7.17
C GLY A 14 -22.00 1.50 -6.25
N GLU A 15 -23.23 1.98 -6.03
CA GLU A 15 -23.49 3.09 -5.11
C GLU A 15 -23.10 2.73 -3.67
N LYS A 16 -22.46 3.66 -2.98
CA LYS A 16 -21.93 3.45 -1.62
C LYS A 16 -22.79 4.17 -0.61
N THR A 17 -23.23 3.46 0.42
CA THR A 17 -23.78 4.10 1.63
C THR A 17 -22.64 4.45 2.56
N ILE A 18 -22.36 5.73 2.75
CA ILE A 18 -21.30 6.22 3.64
C ILE A 18 -21.79 6.16 5.08
N ASN A 19 -20.88 5.81 6.00
CA ASN A 19 -21.17 5.84 7.43
C ASN A 19 -21.28 7.29 7.94
N PRO A 20 -22.46 7.74 8.40
CA PRO A 20 -22.63 9.12 8.86
C PRO A 20 -21.82 9.44 10.11
N ASP A 21 -21.52 8.44 10.96
CA ASP A 21 -20.84 8.62 12.25
C ASP A 21 -19.35 9.01 12.08
N VAL A 22 -18.80 8.81 10.89
CA VAL A 22 -17.39 9.12 10.57
C VAL A 22 -17.27 10.22 9.53
N ILE A 23 -18.37 10.91 9.20
CA ILE A 23 -18.32 12.10 8.35
C ILE A 23 -17.58 13.20 9.12
N PRO A 24 -16.52 13.80 8.54
CA PRO A 24 -15.73 14.79 9.27
C PRO A 24 -16.50 16.09 9.55
N VAL A 25 -16.48 16.55 10.81
CA VAL A 25 -17.03 17.83 11.27
C VAL A 25 -15.90 18.70 11.81
N ILE A 26 -15.92 20.00 11.48
CA ILE A 26 -14.88 20.95 11.93
C ILE A 26 -14.82 21.01 13.45
N GLY A 27 -13.62 20.84 14.01
CA GLY A 27 -13.34 20.83 15.44
C GLY A 27 -13.57 19.48 16.12
N GLU A 28 -14.22 18.52 15.45
CA GLU A 28 -14.53 17.22 16.02
C GLU A 28 -13.50 16.16 15.58
N THR A 29 -13.31 15.17 16.45
CA THR A 29 -12.45 14.02 16.18
C THR A 29 -13.29 12.80 15.87
N THR A 30 -13.03 12.17 14.73
CA THR A 30 -13.68 10.92 14.30
C THR A 30 -12.66 9.80 14.20
N PHE A 31 -13.07 8.56 14.52
CA PHE A 31 -12.23 7.37 14.36
C PHE A 31 -12.51 6.71 13.01
N ASN A 32 -11.49 6.66 12.14
CA ASN A 32 -11.62 6.23 10.75
C ASN A 32 -10.68 5.06 10.45
N CYS A 33 -11.21 4.01 9.84
CA CYS A 33 -10.47 2.85 9.34
C CYS A 33 -10.84 2.60 7.88
N PRO A 34 -9.89 2.64 6.92
CA PRO A 34 -8.64 3.39 7.02
C PRO A 34 -8.90 4.91 7.09
N ALA A 35 -7.83 5.70 7.22
CA ALA A 35 -7.85 7.16 7.04
C ALA A 35 -6.87 7.57 5.93
N ASP A 36 -6.55 8.85 5.73
CA ASP A 36 -5.47 9.26 4.81
C ASP A 36 -4.12 8.61 5.21
N PRO A 37 -3.37 8.01 4.25
CA PRO A 37 -3.52 8.06 2.79
C PRO A 37 -4.37 6.95 2.13
N GLY A 38 -5.12 6.19 2.92
CA GLY A 38 -5.99 5.09 2.49
C GLY A 38 -5.38 3.72 2.79
N GLY A 39 -6.23 2.71 2.94
CA GLY A 39 -5.81 1.31 3.08
C GLY A 39 -5.37 0.68 1.76
N LYS A 40 -5.92 1.18 0.66
CA LYS A 40 -5.39 1.08 -0.70
C LYS A 40 -5.22 2.51 -1.21
N SER A 41 -4.05 2.86 -1.72
CA SER A 41 -3.75 4.23 -2.17
C SER A 41 -3.34 4.23 -3.64
N TRP A 42 -2.44 5.13 -4.02
CA TRP A 42 -1.95 5.33 -5.38
C TRP A 42 -1.26 4.11 -6.01
N GLN A 43 -0.71 3.19 -5.21
CA GLN A 43 0.02 2.04 -5.74
C GLN A 43 -0.86 1.26 -6.72
N ALA A 44 -0.44 0.95 -7.93
CA ALA A 44 -1.26 0.16 -8.83
C ALA A 44 -1.44 -1.27 -8.31
N THR A 45 -2.69 -1.74 -8.42
CA THR A 45 -3.02 -3.16 -8.40
C THR A 45 -2.71 -3.73 -9.77
N ALA A 46 -2.13 -4.93 -9.83
CA ALA A 46 -1.84 -5.58 -11.09
C ALA A 46 -2.60 -6.90 -11.24
N TYR A 47 -2.88 -7.27 -12.49
CA TYR A 47 -3.62 -8.46 -12.89
C TYR A 47 -2.68 -9.47 -13.54
N SER A 48 -2.88 -10.76 -13.26
CA SER A 48 -2.25 -11.85 -14.01
C SER A 48 -3.29 -12.64 -14.79
N PRO A 49 -3.17 -12.75 -16.13
CA PRO A 49 -4.05 -13.62 -16.92
C PRO A 49 -3.80 -15.10 -16.66
N ARG A 50 -2.63 -15.50 -16.11
CA ARG A 50 -2.35 -16.90 -15.75
C ARG A 50 -3.27 -17.37 -14.62
N THR A 51 -3.27 -16.62 -13.52
CA THR A 51 -4.03 -16.97 -12.31
C THR A 51 -5.41 -16.36 -12.28
N GLN A 52 -5.72 -15.48 -13.23
CA GLN A 52 -6.94 -14.67 -13.27
C GLN A 52 -7.16 -13.88 -11.96
N ALA A 53 -6.07 -13.45 -11.34
CA ALA A 53 -6.07 -12.80 -10.03
C ALA A 53 -5.63 -11.34 -10.10
N LEU A 54 -6.19 -10.52 -9.21
CA LEU A 54 -5.64 -9.21 -8.86
C LEU A 54 -4.71 -9.34 -7.65
N TYR A 55 -3.54 -8.70 -7.72
CA TYR A 55 -2.60 -8.60 -6.61
C TYR A 55 -2.62 -7.19 -6.03
N LEU A 56 -3.22 -7.02 -4.86
CA LEU A 56 -3.48 -5.73 -4.24
C LEU A 56 -2.43 -5.43 -3.16
N PRO A 57 -1.61 -4.37 -3.31
CA PRO A 57 -0.83 -3.83 -2.21
C PRO A 57 -1.75 -3.02 -1.28
N LEU A 58 -1.76 -3.37 0.00
CA LEU A 58 -2.65 -2.84 1.02
C LEU A 58 -1.87 -2.44 2.28
N VAL A 59 -2.45 -1.52 3.04
CA VAL A 59 -1.97 -1.12 4.36
C VAL A 59 -3.11 -1.11 5.36
N GLU A 60 -2.86 -1.59 6.57
CA GLU A 60 -3.88 -1.79 7.60
C GLU A 60 -3.62 -0.84 8.78
N PHE A 61 -4.43 0.21 8.89
CA PHE A 61 -4.34 1.18 9.98
C PHE A 61 -5.66 1.92 10.15
N CYS A 62 -5.77 2.65 11.25
CA CYS A 62 -6.86 3.58 11.50
C CYS A 62 -6.30 4.95 11.90
N SER A 63 -7.17 5.95 12.08
CA SER A 63 -6.76 7.24 12.61
C SER A 63 -7.88 7.91 13.40
N ASN A 64 -7.51 8.50 14.53
CA ASN A 64 -8.29 9.59 15.14
C ASN A 64 -7.99 10.86 14.34
N THR A 65 -8.97 11.30 13.55
CA THR A 65 -8.83 12.41 12.61
C THR A 65 -9.61 13.60 13.11
N THR A 66 -8.93 14.73 13.32
CA THR A 66 -9.56 16.00 13.72
C THR A 66 -9.53 16.98 12.55
N VAL A 67 -10.69 17.52 12.18
CA VAL A 67 -10.75 18.57 11.16
C VAL A 67 -10.47 19.91 11.79
N ASN A 68 -9.38 20.55 11.42
CA ASN A 68 -9.06 21.86 11.96
C ASN A 68 -9.87 22.96 11.24
N PRO A 69 -10.28 24.03 11.96
CA PRO A 69 -10.94 25.18 11.35
C PRO A 69 -10.01 25.88 10.35
N LEU A 70 -10.62 26.65 9.44
CA LEU A 70 -9.93 27.47 8.46
C LEU A 70 -10.18 28.94 8.79
N ASP A 71 -9.12 29.72 8.98
CA ASP A 71 -9.25 31.15 9.21
C ASP A 71 -9.53 31.90 7.89
N PRO A 72 -10.22 33.05 7.92
CA PRO A 72 -10.43 33.86 6.73
C PRO A 72 -9.12 34.19 5.99
N GLY A 73 -9.08 33.92 4.69
CA GLY A 73 -7.90 34.16 3.84
C GLY A 73 -6.93 32.98 3.74
N GLU A 74 -7.16 31.90 4.48
CA GLU A 74 -6.38 30.68 4.35
C GLU A 74 -6.80 29.80 3.17
N ILE A 75 -5.85 29.13 2.54
CA ILE A 75 -6.12 28.20 1.44
C ILE A 75 -6.86 26.97 1.97
N TYR A 76 -8.08 26.76 1.49
CA TYR A 76 -8.82 25.51 1.67
C TYR A 76 -8.29 24.44 0.71
N THR A 77 -7.59 23.45 1.25
CA THR A 77 -6.99 22.36 0.46
C THR A 77 -7.90 21.13 0.31
N GLY A 78 -9.18 21.24 0.70
CA GLY A 78 -10.13 20.12 0.59
C GLY A 78 -9.83 18.94 1.53
N GLY A 79 -9.27 19.20 2.72
CA GLY A 79 -8.96 18.16 3.72
C GLY A 79 -7.46 18.02 4.07
N GLY A 80 -6.58 18.79 3.43
CA GLY A 80 -5.13 18.77 3.74
C GLY A 80 -4.73 19.44 5.06
N ARG A 81 -5.67 20.06 5.77
CA ARG A 81 -5.45 20.74 7.07
C ARG A 81 -5.95 19.93 8.27
N GLN A 82 -6.13 18.61 8.11
CA GLN A 82 -6.59 17.75 9.20
C GLN A 82 -5.42 17.24 10.05
N THR A 83 -5.67 17.05 11.34
CA THR A 83 -4.73 16.37 12.24
C THR A 83 -5.02 14.88 12.19
N TYR A 84 -4.09 14.11 11.61
CA TYR A 84 -4.20 12.65 11.53
C TYR A 84 -3.36 12.00 12.63
N SER A 85 -4.00 11.56 13.70
CA SER A 85 -3.37 10.70 14.71
C SER A 85 -3.55 9.25 14.29
N ARG A 86 -2.59 8.75 13.50
CA ARG A 86 -2.61 7.40 12.93
C ARG A 86 -2.30 6.39 14.02
N VAL A 87 -3.12 5.34 14.10
CA VAL A 87 -3.01 4.28 15.10
C VAL A 87 -3.12 2.90 14.44
N PRO A 88 -2.56 1.84 15.05
CA PRO A 88 -2.85 0.49 14.62
C PRO A 88 -4.35 0.20 14.63
N VAL A 89 -4.77 -0.76 13.82
CA VAL A 89 -6.12 -1.33 13.93
C VAL A 89 -6.32 -1.88 15.37
N PRO A 90 -7.48 -1.67 16.01
CA PRO A 90 -7.78 -2.26 17.32
C PRO A 90 -7.57 -3.78 17.31
N ASP A 91 -6.96 -4.32 18.36
CA ASP A 91 -6.63 -5.75 18.51
C ASP A 91 -5.72 -6.33 17.40
N SER A 92 -4.99 -5.46 16.68
CA SER A 92 -4.03 -5.88 15.65
C SER A 92 -2.79 -6.57 16.24
N ASP A 93 -2.23 -7.49 15.46
CA ASP A 93 -0.91 -8.09 15.64
C ASP A 93 0.27 -7.13 15.32
N GLY A 94 -0.03 -5.87 14.97
CA GLY A 94 0.95 -4.85 14.61
C GLY A 94 1.44 -4.94 13.16
N ASN A 95 1.05 -5.95 12.39
CA ASN A 95 1.35 -6.00 10.97
C ASN A 95 0.46 -5.03 10.21
N ILE A 96 1.06 -4.07 9.50
CA ILE A 96 0.33 -3.04 8.78
C ILE A 96 0.57 -3.06 7.27
N GLY A 97 1.56 -3.79 6.76
CA GLY A 97 1.72 -4.02 5.32
C GLY A 97 1.04 -5.32 4.91
N ARG A 98 0.35 -5.31 3.76
CA ARG A 98 -0.40 -6.47 3.28
C ARG A 98 -0.40 -6.58 1.76
N VAL A 99 -0.37 -7.80 1.24
CA VAL A 99 -0.62 -8.09 -0.18
C VAL A 99 -1.68 -9.17 -0.28
N ASP A 100 -2.76 -8.89 -0.97
CA ASP A 100 -3.84 -9.85 -1.23
C ASP A 100 -3.82 -10.28 -2.69
N ALA A 101 -4.01 -11.58 -2.94
CA ALA A 101 -4.42 -12.09 -4.22
C ALA A 101 -5.92 -12.38 -4.21
N ILE A 102 -6.66 -11.75 -5.11
CA ILE A 102 -8.11 -11.92 -5.25
C ILE A 102 -8.40 -12.58 -6.59
N ASN A 103 -9.02 -13.76 -6.56
CA ASN A 103 -9.49 -14.45 -7.76
C ASN A 103 -10.65 -13.65 -8.37
N LEU A 104 -10.55 -13.25 -9.64
CA LEU A 104 -11.60 -12.45 -10.27
C LEU A 104 -12.84 -13.25 -10.68
N ASN A 105 -12.76 -14.57 -10.77
CA ASN A 105 -13.89 -15.40 -11.17
C ASN A 105 -14.95 -15.46 -10.06
N ASP A 106 -14.52 -15.70 -8.82
CA ASP A 106 -15.41 -15.89 -7.66
C ASP A 106 -15.23 -14.85 -6.55
N ARG A 107 -14.28 -13.92 -6.72
CA ARG A 107 -13.96 -12.83 -5.78
C ARG A 107 -13.40 -13.33 -4.44
N SER A 108 -12.95 -14.59 -4.38
CA SER A 108 -12.32 -15.15 -3.19
C SER A 108 -10.90 -14.62 -3.00
N THR A 109 -10.45 -14.51 -1.76
CA THR A 109 -9.04 -14.28 -1.45
C THR A 109 -8.29 -15.60 -1.63
N MET A 110 -7.39 -15.66 -2.61
CA MET A 110 -6.51 -16.82 -2.83
C MET A 110 -5.48 -16.94 -1.70
N TRP A 111 -4.83 -15.81 -1.39
CA TRP A 111 -3.88 -15.70 -0.29
C TRP A 111 -3.76 -14.24 0.18
N SER A 112 -3.24 -14.08 1.39
CA SER A 112 -2.97 -12.78 2.03
C SER A 112 -1.63 -12.86 2.75
N TYR A 113 -0.64 -12.11 2.26
CA TYR A 113 0.62 -11.91 2.96
C TYR A 113 0.53 -10.67 3.85
N ARG A 114 0.99 -10.75 5.10
CA ARG A 114 1.06 -9.60 6.03
C ARG A 114 2.46 -9.48 6.61
N GLN A 115 2.90 -8.24 6.81
CA GLN A 115 4.19 -7.92 7.40
C GLN A 115 4.12 -6.64 8.24
N ARG A 116 5.16 -6.42 9.05
CA ARG A 116 5.23 -5.29 9.96
C ARG A 116 5.30 -3.94 9.21
N PRO A 117 6.29 -3.68 8.34
CA PRO A 117 6.34 -2.44 7.55
C PRO A 117 5.25 -2.37 6.47
N PRO A 118 4.74 -1.18 6.12
CA PRO A 118 3.87 -0.99 4.96
C PRO A 118 4.50 -1.51 3.66
N VAL A 119 3.69 -2.14 2.80
CA VAL A 119 4.05 -2.28 1.39
C VAL A 119 3.73 -0.98 0.67
N THR A 120 4.69 -0.43 -0.05
CA THR A 120 4.63 0.96 -0.53
C THR A 120 4.78 1.09 -2.04
N SER A 121 5.11 0.02 -2.75
CA SER A 121 5.14 0.01 -4.22
C SER A 121 3.85 -0.56 -4.80
N SER A 122 3.71 -0.38 -6.12
CA SER A 122 2.76 -1.17 -6.92
C SER A 122 3.20 -2.64 -7.01
N THR A 123 2.27 -3.54 -7.34
CA THR A 123 2.58 -4.96 -7.57
C THR A 123 2.93 -5.23 -9.04
N LEU A 124 3.77 -6.21 -9.30
CA LEU A 124 4.12 -6.68 -10.65
C LEU A 124 4.08 -8.22 -10.71
N PRO A 125 2.97 -8.83 -11.15
CA PRO A 125 2.94 -10.23 -11.55
C PRO A 125 3.72 -10.44 -12.84
N THR A 126 4.32 -11.62 -12.99
CA THR A 126 5.09 -12.01 -14.17
C THR A 126 4.64 -13.36 -14.70
N GLY A 127 4.88 -13.62 -15.99
CA GLY A 127 4.64 -14.92 -16.60
C GLY A 127 5.49 -16.06 -16.02
N GLY A 128 6.44 -15.77 -15.13
CA GLY A 128 7.33 -16.76 -14.50
C GLY A 128 6.85 -17.35 -13.18
N GLY A 129 5.69 -16.93 -12.65
CA GLY A 129 5.16 -17.48 -11.37
C GLY A 129 5.29 -16.51 -10.20
N LEU A 130 5.71 -15.27 -10.46
CA LEU A 130 6.15 -14.35 -9.41
C LEU A 130 5.33 -13.07 -9.38
N VAL A 131 5.08 -12.57 -8.17
CA VAL A 131 4.55 -11.23 -7.88
C VAL A 131 5.61 -10.43 -7.12
N PHE A 132 6.04 -9.32 -7.71
CA PHE A 132 7.00 -8.42 -7.08
C PHE A 132 6.32 -7.24 -6.38
N VAL A 133 6.85 -6.84 -5.23
CA VAL A 133 6.38 -5.68 -4.46
C VAL A 133 7.49 -5.15 -3.56
N GLY A 134 7.50 -3.83 -3.37
CA GLY A 134 8.43 -3.08 -2.54
C GLY A 134 7.79 -2.57 -1.27
N SER A 135 8.63 -2.37 -0.26
CA SER A 135 8.22 -2.06 1.11
C SER A 135 8.95 -0.84 1.68
N LEU A 136 8.33 -0.21 2.68
CA LEU A 136 8.87 0.95 3.41
C LEU A 136 10.24 0.66 4.03
N ASP A 137 10.47 -0.59 4.44
CA ASP A 137 11.74 -1.04 5.03
C ASP A 137 12.86 -1.27 4.02
N ARG A 138 12.67 -0.79 2.78
CA ARG A 138 13.66 -0.74 1.70
C ARG A 138 13.99 -2.11 1.13
N LYS A 139 13.04 -3.04 1.21
CA LYS A 139 13.14 -4.37 0.64
C LYS A 139 12.22 -4.51 -0.56
N PHE A 140 12.76 -5.12 -1.62
CA PHE A 140 12.00 -5.62 -2.74
C PHE A 140 11.80 -7.11 -2.58
N MET A 141 10.58 -7.59 -2.72
CA MET A 141 10.19 -8.97 -2.43
C MET A 141 9.54 -9.60 -3.65
N ALA A 142 9.70 -10.92 -3.80
CA ALA A 142 9.02 -11.72 -4.80
C ALA A 142 8.26 -12.86 -4.12
N PHE A 143 7.01 -13.04 -4.53
CA PHE A 143 6.10 -14.04 -3.99
C PHE A 143 5.69 -15.02 -5.09
N ASP A 144 5.50 -16.28 -4.71
CA ASP A 144 4.78 -17.24 -5.55
C ASP A 144 3.35 -16.75 -5.79
N ASP A 145 2.91 -16.74 -7.04
CA ASP A 145 1.68 -16.06 -7.43
C ASP A 145 0.40 -16.85 -7.13
N GLU A 146 0.52 -18.15 -6.83
CA GLU A 146 -0.58 -19.05 -6.46
C GLU A 146 -0.72 -19.22 -4.95
N THR A 147 0.39 -19.23 -4.21
CA THR A 147 0.42 -19.55 -2.77
C THR A 147 0.66 -18.33 -1.87
N GLY A 148 1.28 -17.27 -2.41
CA GLY A 148 1.72 -16.12 -1.62
C GLY A 148 2.95 -16.39 -0.75
N GLU A 149 3.66 -17.50 -0.97
CA GLU A 149 4.94 -17.77 -0.30
C GLU A 149 5.99 -16.74 -0.75
N LYS A 150 6.70 -16.13 0.20
CA LYS A 150 7.81 -15.23 -0.12
C LYS A 150 9.04 -16.04 -0.53
N LEU A 151 9.28 -16.11 -1.84
CA LEU A 151 10.39 -16.89 -2.41
C LEU A 151 11.72 -16.12 -2.39
N TRP A 152 11.68 -14.79 -2.41
CA TRP A 152 12.88 -13.97 -2.44
C TRP A 152 12.65 -12.60 -1.80
N GLU A 153 13.71 -12.05 -1.20
CA GLU A 153 13.79 -10.65 -0.83
C GLU A 153 15.20 -10.09 -1.10
N SER A 154 15.27 -8.82 -1.48
CA SER A 154 16.53 -8.11 -1.60
C SER A 154 17.15 -7.81 -0.23
N GLY A 155 18.44 -7.50 -0.22
CA GLY A 155 19.02 -6.70 0.86
C GLY A 155 18.34 -5.32 0.95
N ARG A 156 18.66 -4.56 2.00
CA ARG A 156 18.17 -3.18 2.15
C ARG A 156 18.73 -2.30 1.02
N LEU A 157 17.84 -1.71 0.25
CA LEU A 157 18.15 -0.75 -0.80
C LEU A 157 18.37 0.64 -0.21
N THR A 158 18.76 1.61 -1.05
CA THR A 158 19.10 2.96 -0.61
C THR A 158 17.96 3.65 0.13
N ASN A 159 16.71 3.45 -0.31
CA ASN A 159 15.53 4.12 0.21
C ASN A 159 14.27 3.24 0.18
N SER A 160 13.12 3.75 0.65
CA SER A 160 11.81 3.12 0.49
C SER A 160 11.52 2.82 -0.97
N LEU A 161 10.57 1.93 -1.24
CA LEU A 161 10.19 1.57 -2.60
C LEU A 161 8.79 2.09 -2.91
N GLU A 162 8.69 3.38 -3.20
CA GLU A 162 7.41 4.05 -3.48
C GLU A 162 7.26 4.34 -4.98
N SER A 163 7.34 3.26 -5.79
CA SER A 163 7.31 3.35 -7.25
C SER A 163 6.56 2.18 -7.91
N PHE A 164 6.69 2.07 -9.24
CA PHE A 164 6.10 1.02 -10.06
C PHE A 164 7.21 0.08 -10.55
N PRO A 165 7.29 -1.17 -10.05
CA PRO A 165 8.21 -2.13 -10.63
C PRO A 165 7.80 -2.48 -12.06
N ILE A 166 8.80 -2.69 -12.92
CA ILE A 166 8.63 -3.15 -14.30
C ILE A 166 9.53 -4.36 -14.59
N THR A 167 9.22 -5.11 -15.64
CA THR A 167 10.11 -6.13 -16.18
C THR A 167 10.26 -5.96 -17.69
N TYR A 168 11.44 -6.29 -18.21
CA TYR A 168 11.77 -6.22 -19.64
C TYR A 168 12.86 -7.23 -20.00
N THR A 169 13.08 -7.45 -21.29
CA THR A 169 14.17 -8.30 -21.80
C THR A 169 15.14 -7.47 -22.61
N ALA A 170 16.44 -7.68 -22.41
CA ALA A 170 17.50 -7.12 -23.24
C ALA A 170 18.53 -8.21 -23.51
N ASN A 171 18.93 -8.38 -24.78
CA ASN A 171 19.91 -9.40 -25.21
C ASN A 171 19.58 -10.82 -24.70
N GLY A 172 18.29 -11.20 -24.72
CA GLY A 172 17.83 -12.52 -24.27
C GLY A 172 17.77 -12.71 -22.75
N LYS A 173 18.19 -11.72 -21.94
CA LYS A 173 18.12 -11.76 -20.48
C LYS A 173 16.97 -10.93 -19.95
N GLN A 174 16.19 -11.48 -19.02
CA GLN A 174 15.11 -10.76 -18.35
C GLN A 174 15.66 -9.94 -17.18
N TYR A 175 15.12 -8.73 -17.02
CA TYR A 175 15.43 -7.80 -15.96
C TYR A 175 14.14 -7.39 -15.24
N VAL A 176 14.25 -7.10 -13.95
CA VAL A 176 13.20 -6.48 -13.14
C VAL A 176 13.77 -5.20 -12.56
N ALA A 177 13.07 -4.08 -12.74
CA ALA A 177 13.55 -2.77 -12.31
C ALA A 177 12.54 -2.08 -11.40
N ILE A 178 13.04 -1.36 -10.40
CA ILE A 178 12.24 -0.55 -9.48
C ILE A 178 13.06 0.66 -9.01
N THR A 179 12.39 1.80 -8.85
CA THR A 179 13.01 2.99 -8.27
C THR A 179 12.85 2.97 -6.75
N ALA A 180 13.94 3.16 -6.03
CA ALA A 180 13.94 3.49 -4.61
C ALA A 180 13.80 5.01 -4.44
N ASN A 181 12.79 5.43 -3.69
CA ASN A 181 12.40 6.81 -3.45
C ASN A 181 11.44 6.87 -2.24
N PHE A 182 11.32 8.04 -1.61
CA PHE A 182 10.36 8.29 -0.53
C PHE A 182 9.57 9.57 -0.83
N ALA A 183 8.54 9.47 -1.66
CA ALA A 183 7.85 10.65 -2.20
C ALA A 183 6.32 10.55 -2.19
N SER A 184 5.76 9.47 -1.64
CA SER A 184 4.32 9.24 -1.62
C SER A 184 3.69 9.52 -0.27
N GLY A 185 2.36 9.67 -0.26
CA GLY A 185 1.59 9.85 0.97
C GLY A 185 1.69 8.67 1.95
N LEU A 186 2.09 7.48 1.49
CA LEU A 186 2.24 6.27 2.32
C LEU A 186 3.44 6.35 3.26
N GLY A 187 4.45 7.15 2.92
CA GLY A 187 5.57 7.40 3.81
C GLY A 187 5.15 7.99 5.16
N ARG A 188 3.99 8.66 5.22
CA ARG A 188 3.38 9.17 6.46
C ARG A 188 2.97 8.06 7.44
N LEU A 189 2.90 6.80 6.99
CA LEU A 189 2.65 5.63 7.84
C LEU A 189 3.90 5.19 8.62
N ALA A 190 5.08 5.79 8.37
CA ALA A 190 6.28 5.50 9.15
C ALA A 190 6.11 5.75 10.66
N SER A 191 5.18 6.62 11.07
CA SER A 191 4.85 6.83 12.48
C SER A 191 4.31 5.57 13.17
N LEU A 192 3.74 4.64 12.42
CA LEU A 192 3.22 3.36 12.93
C LEU A 192 4.30 2.28 13.00
N THR A 193 5.45 2.50 12.37
CA THR A 193 6.60 1.58 12.35
C THR A 193 7.90 2.34 12.65
N PRO A 194 8.03 2.95 13.84
CA PRO A 194 9.17 3.81 14.20
C PRO A 194 10.53 3.08 14.18
N GLU A 195 10.53 1.75 14.21
CA GLU A 195 11.70 0.90 14.05
C GLU A 195 12.30 0.94 12.63
N VAL A 196 11.51 1.33 11.61
CA VAL A 196 11.94 1.44 10.21
C VAL A 196 12.68 2.77 10.02
N ARG A 197 14.01 2.69 9.83
CA ARG A 197 14.86 3.87 9.61
C ARG A 197 15.02 4.16 8.12
N LEU A 198 14.48 5.31 7.71
CA LEU A 198 14.67 5.88 6.38
C LEU A 198 15.93 6.80 6.35
N PRO A 199 16.64 6.85 5.23
CA PRO A 199 17.80 7.74 5.05
C PRO A 199 17.38 9.21 5.11
N SER A 200 18.12 10.04 5.87
CA SER A 200 17.81 11.46 6.02
C SER A 200 18.09 12.32 4.78
N ASN A 201 18.95 11.83 3.89
CA ASN A 201 19.32 12.50 2.65
C ASN A 201 18.45 12.10 1.44
N ASP A 202 17.37 11.33 1.67
CA ASP A 202 16.37 10.91 0.68
C ASP A 202 16.94 10.57 -0.71
N PRO A 203 17.87 9.58 -0.80
CA PRO A 203 18.48 9.22 -2.07
C PRO A 203 17.44 8.58 -2.98
N ILE A 204 17.50 8.93 -4.27
CA ILE A 204 16.70 8.30 -5.33
C ILE A 204 17.64 7.45 -6.19
N ALA A 205 17.28 6.17 -6.39
CA ALA A 205 18.08 5.26 -7.20
C ALA A 205 17.21 4.29 -8.00
N LEU A 206 17.59 4.01 -9.25
CA LEU A 206 17.02 2.91 -10.01
C LEU A 206 17.79 1.63 -9.73
N TYR A 207 17.09 0.59 -9.28
CA TYR A 207 17.63 -0.75 -9.13
C TYR A 207 17.17 -1.63 -10.26
N VAL A 208 18.07 -2.45 -10.79
CA VAL A 208 17.80 -3.44 -11.83
C VAL A 208 18.35 -4.79 -11.38
N PHE A 209 17.49 -5.79 -11.31
CA PHE A 209 17.79 -7.15 -10.90
C PHE A 209 17.69 -8.09 -12.10
N ALA A 210 18.56 -9.10 -12.14
CA ALA A 210 18.46 -10.22 -13.05
C ALA A 210 19.14 -11.46 -12.42
N LEU A 211 18.86 -12.64 -12.95
CA LEU A 211 19.59 -13.84 -12.59
C LEU A 211 21.08 -13.72 -12.98
N PRO A 212 22.00 -14.45 -12.35
CA PRO A 212 23.37 -14.62 -12.85
C PRO A 212 23.38 -15.12 -14.30
N ASP A 213 24.49 -14.90 -15.01
CA ASP A 213 24.73 -15.50 -16.33
C ASP A 213 25.01 -17.01 -16.23
#